data_AF-A0A6P3VD61-F1
#
_entry.id   AF-A0A6P3VD61-F1
#
_cell.length_a   1.000
_cell.length_b   1.000
_cell.length_c   1.000
_cell.angle_alpha   90.00
_cell.angle_beta   90.00
_cell.angle_gamma   90.00
#
_symmetry.space_group_name_H-M   'P 1'
#
loop_
_entity.id
_entity.type
_entity.pdbx_description
1 polymer ?
#
loop_
_entity_poly.entity_id
_entity_poly.type
_entity_poly.pdbx_seq_one_letter_code
_entity_poly.pdbx_strand_id
1 'polypeptide(L)'
;MAGSQPDAADDRDMDAFLDKFRSQPYRGGFHEDQWEEEFDKIPLFMKKAPSEVDPKENPDLACLQSIIFDEERSPEEQAKTYKDEGNDYFKEKDYKKAVISYTEGLKKKCVDPDLNAVLYTNRAAAQYYLGNFRSALSDVMAARKLKPHHLKAITRGALCHLELKHFAEAVSWCDEGLHIDAKEKKLLEVRVKADKLKRTEQRDVRKARLKEKKQQNQNEALLQAIKVYFEDEDRTELYQVPPRSTLLQVLQHPRYFVKALTPAFLICVGASPFCKNYLQGRKVHRVK
;
A
#
# COMPACT_ATOMS: atom_id res chain seq x y z
N MET A 1 -25.63 -3.84 87.65
CA MET A 1 -24.77 -5.05 87.65
C MET A 1 -25.22 -5.89 86.45
N ALA A 2 -24.40 -6.31 85.50
CA ALA A 2 -22.95 -6.40 85.43
C ALA A 2 -22.47 -5.81 84.10
N GLY A 3 -21.33 -5.12 84.13
CA GLY A 3 -20.62 -4.74 82.92
C GLY A 3 -20.06 -5.98 82.25
N SER A 4 -20.40 -6.17 80.99
CA SER A 4 -19.74 -7.11 80.10
C SER A 4 -18.31 -6.62 79.89
N GLN A 5 -17.35 -7.41 80.37
CA GLN A 5 -15.92 -7.21 80.10
C GLN A 5 -15.70 -7.20 78.58
N PRO A 6 -14.81 -6.35 78.05
CA PRO A 6 -14.37 -6.50 76.68
C PRO A 6 -13.62 -7.84 76.58
N ASP A 7 -14.09 -8.71 75.69
CA ASP A 7 -13.52 -10.04 75.45
C ASP A 7 -12.07 -9.89 75.00
N ALA A 8 -11.13 -10.22 75.89
CA ALA A 8 -9.68 -10.22 75.66
C ALA A 8 -9.20 -11.24 74.59
N ALA A 9 -10.12 -11.81 73.81
CA ALA A 9 -9.88 -12.73 72.71
C ALA A 9 -9.80 -11.99 71.36
N ASP A 10 -10.58 -10.92 71.17
CA ASP A 10 -10.64 -10.19 69.89
C ASP A 10 -9.39 -9.31 69.68
N ASP A 11 -8.88 -8.68 70.74
CA ASP A 11 -7.64 -7.91 70.68
C ASP A 11 -6.42 -8.80 70.39
N ARG A 12 -6.43 -10.05 70.87
CA ARG A 12 -5.34 -11.02 70.62
C ARG A 12 -5.30 -11.53 69.19
N ASP A 13 -6.46 -11.70 68.56
CA ASP A 13 -6.54 -12.10 67.15
C ASP A 13 -6.20 -10.94 66.21
N MET A 14 -6.58 -9.71 66.55
CA MET A 14 -6.14 -8.51 65.84
C MET A 14 -4.63 -8.27 66.01
N ASP A 15 -4.08 -8.46 67.21
CA ASP A 15 -2.63 -8.39 67.45
C ASP A 15 -1.87 -9.46 66.65
N ALA A 16 -2.37 -10.69 66.59
CA ALA A 16 -1.78 -11.77 65.79
C ALA A 16 -1.88 -11.52 64.27
N PHE A 17 -2.93 -10.84 63.81
CA PHE A 17 -3.09 -10.42 62.42
C PHE A 17 -2.14 -9.27 62.07
N LEU A 18 -2.01 -8.26 62.95
CA LEU A 18 -1.08 -7.16 62.78
C LEU A 18 0.39 -7.61 62.89
N ASP A 19 0.69 -8.67 63.64
CA ASP A 19 2.04 -9.27 63.72
C ASP A 19 2.53 -9.82 62.38
N LYS A 20 1.61 -10.22 61.48
CA LYS A 20 1.94 -10.66 60.11
C LYS A 20 2.38 -9.51 59.20
N PHE A 21 2.03 -8.27 59.56
CA PHE A 21 2.41 -7.05 58.85
C PHE A 21 3.44 -6.22 59.62
N ARG A 22 3.89 -6.67 60.80
CA ARG A 22 5.11 -6.12 61.39
C ARG A 22 6.21 -6.36 60.37
N SER A 23 6.73 -5.27 59.83
CA SER A 23 7.86 -5.30 58.91
C SER A 23 8.93 -6.16 59.56
N GLN A 24 9.26 -7.29 58.94
CA GLN A 24 10.48 -8.00 59.35
C GLN A 24 11.58 -6.94 59.31
N PRO A 25 12.39 -6.78 60.37
CA PRO A 25 13.53 -5.89 60.29
C PRO A 25 14.29 -6.29 59.04
N TYR A 26 14.55 -5.34 58.14
CA TYR A 26 15.25 -5.59 56.89
C TYR A 26 16.55 -6.34 57.22
N ARG A 27 16.54 -7.66 57.03
CA ARG A 27 17.61 -8.58 57.39
C ARG A 27 18.18 -9.11 56.09
N GLY A 28 19.50 -8.99 55.95
CA GLY A 28 20.17 -9.16 54.66
C GLY A 28 20.08 -7.91 53.79
N GLY A 29 19.96 -6.74 54.41
CA GLY A 29 20.19 -5.48 53.71
C GLY A 29 21.65 -5.32 53.33
N PHE A 30 21.90 -4.56 52.25
CA PHE A 30 23.25 -4.28 51.77
C PHE A 30 24.17 -3.94 52.95
N HIS A 31 25.17 -4.79 53.15
CA HIS A 31 26.18 -4.54 54.16
C HIS A 31 27.05 -3.38 53.68
N GLU A 32 27.12 -2.29 54.45
CA GLU A 32 27.84 -1.06 54.08
C GLU A 32 29.34 -1.29 53.78
N ASP A 33 29.89 -2.42 54.25
CA ASP A 33 31.28 -2.83 53.99
C ASP A 33 31.45 -3.74 52.75
N GLN A 34 30.38 -4.37 52.27
CA GLN A 34 30.39 -5.33 51.13
C GLN A 34 29.42 -4.94 50.00
N TRP A 35 28.80 -3.78 50.09
CA TRP A 35 27.77 -3.35 49.15
C TRP A 35 28.30 -3.31 47.72
N GLU A 36 29.55 -2.90 47.50
CA GLU A 36 30.14 -2.91 46.15
C GLU A 36 30.16 -4.30 45.54
N GLU A 37 30.49 -5.34 46.30
CA GLU A 37 30.54 -6.73 45.82
C GLU A 37 29.15 -7.31 45.57
N GLU A 38 28.15 -6.90 46.37
CA GLU A 38 26.76 -7.31 46.18
C GLU A 38 26.12 -6.59 44.99
N PHE A 39 26.42 -5.31 44.78
CA PHE A 39 26.00 -4.55 43.59
C PHE A 39 26.69 -5.07 42.33
N ASP A 40 27.97 -5.45 42.41
CA ASP A 40 28.71 -6.09 41.31
C ASP A 40 28.16 -7.49 40.95
N LYS A 41 27.24 -8.08 41.72
CA LYS A 41 26.52 -9.32 41.33
C LYS A 41 25.22 -9.05 40.60
N ILE A 42 24.72 -7.81 40.61
CA ILE A 42 23.47 -7.44 39.96
C ILE A 42 23.80 -6.92 38.55
N PRO A 43 23.23 -7.50 37.47
CA PRO A 43 23.56 -7.14 36.09
C PRO A 43 23.46 -5.63 35.79
N LEU A 44 22.53 -4.92 36.45
CA LEU A 44 22.33 -3.48 36.26
C LEU A 44 23.46 -2.62 36.86
N PHE A 45 24.18 -3.14 37.86
CA PHE A 45 25.18 -2.38 38.62
C PHE A 45 26.59 -2.95 38.53
N MET A 46 26.76 -4.06 37.79
CA MET A 46 28.05 -4.65 37.45
C MET A 46 28.99 -3.64 36.78
N LYS A 47 30.16 -3.41 37.38
CA LYS A 47 31.21 -2.58 36.77
C LYS A 47 31.83 -3.22 35.52
N LYS A 48 31.83 -4.56 35.44
CA LYS A 48 32.36 -5.33 34.30
C LYS A 48 31.51 -6.59 34.08
N ALA A 49 31.15 -6.86 32.83
CA ALA A 49 30.48 -8.10 32.47
C ALA A 49 31.44 -9.30 32.64
N PRO A 50 30.99 -10.42 33.24
CA PRO A 50 31.78 -11.66 33.29
C PRO A 50 32.08 -12.18 31.89
N SER A 51 33.30 -12.69 31.65
CA SER A 51 33.74 -13.19 30.34
C SER A 51 33.06 -14.51 29.93
N GLU A 52 32.60 -15.31 30.88
CA GLU A 52 31.82 -16.53 30.65
C GLU A 52 30.62 -16.53 31.58
N VAL A 53 29.41 -16.60 31.03
CA VAL A 53 28.16 -16.68 31.79
C VAL A 53 27.50 -18.01 31.43
N ASP A 54 27.28 -18.86 32.44
CA ASP A 54 26.51 -20.09 32.25
C ASP A 54 25.02 -19.74 32.05
N PRO A 55 24.44 -20.01 30.87
CA PRO A 55 23.04 -19.68 30.59
C PRO A 55 22.03 -20.41 31.50
N LYS A 56 22.44 -21.49 32.19
CA LYS A 56 21.57 -22.22 33.11
C LYS A 56 21.50 -21.57 34.50
N GLU A 57 22.60 -20.97 34.94
CA GLU A 57 22.70 -20.34 36.28
C GLU A 57 22.20 -18.89 36.26
N ASN A 58 22.41 -18.16 35.16
CA ASN A 58 21.95 -16.78 35.04
C ASN A 58 21.46 -16.45 33.61
N PRO A 59 20.19 -16.81 33.28
CA PRO A 59 19.65 -16.63 31.94
C PRO A 59 19.51 -15.15 31.55
N ASP A 60 19.25 -14.26 32.50
CA ASP A 60 19.08 -12.82 32.25
C ASP A 60 20.41 -12.17 31.89
N LEU A 61 21.50 -12.52 32.61
CA LEU A 61 22.84 -12.03 32.30
C LEU A 61 23.36 -12.57 30.98
N ALA A 62 23.06 -13.84 30.65
CA ALA A 62 23.40 -14.41 29.34
C ALA A 62 22.65 -13.71 28.20
N CYS A 63 21.38 -13.35 28.42
CA CYS A 63 20.59 -12.55 27.47
C CYS A 63 21.21 -11.16 27.26
N LEU A 64 21.48 -10.43 28.35
CA LEU A 64 22.12 -9.10 28.29
C LEU A 64 23.49 -9.14 27.61
N GLN A 65 24.29 -10.15 27.92
CA GLN A 65 25.60 -10.35 27.29
C GLN A 65 25.47 -10.64 25.79
N SER A 66 24.47 -11.41 25.37
CA SER A 66 24.20 -11.64 23.94
C SER A 66 23.81 -10.34 23.22
N ILE A 67 23.03 -9.46 23.87
CA ILE A 67 22.65 -8.15 23.33
C ILE A 67 23.86 -7.23 23.20
N ILE A 68 24.72 -7.19 24.23
CA ILE A 68 25.94 -6.36 24.23
C ILE A 68 26.91 -6.83 23.16
N PHE A 69 27.16 -8.14 23.04
CA PHE A 69 28.01 -8.68 21.99
C PHE A 69 27.41 -8.50 20.59
N ASP A 70 26.09 -8.45 20.45
CA ASP A 70 25.44 -8.11 19.17
C ASP A 70 25.70 -6.65 18.76
N GLU A 71 25.85 -5.72 19.69
CA GLU A 71 26.25 -4.34 19.39
C GLU A 71 27.73 -4.21 19.03
N GLU A 72 28.60 -5.06 19.59
CA GLU A 72 30.03 -5.13 19.27
C GLU A 72 30.35 -5.84 17.95
N ARG A 73 29.41 -6.64 17.42
CA ARG A 73 29.57 -7.32 16.11
C ARG A 73 29.67 -6.33 14.96
N SER A 74 30.37 -6.73 13.91
CA SER A 74 30.45 -5.92 12.69
C SER A 74 29.06 -5.67 12.09
N PRO A 75 28.81 -4.51 11.45
CA PRO A 75 27.54 -4.24 10.77
C PRO A 75 27.13 -5.33 9.77
N GLU A 76 28.10 -5.98 9.13
CA GLU A 76 27.92 -7.11 8.22
C GLU A 76 27.40 -8.37 8.92
N GLU A 77 27.94 -8.70 10.10
CA GLU A 77 27.47 -9.84 10.90
C GLU A 77 26.06 -9.58 11.44
N GLN A 78 25.80 -8.39 11.96
CA GLN A 78 24.46 -8.00 12.40
C GLN A 78 23.45 -8.11 11.24
N ALA A 79 23.80 -7.60 10.06
CA ALA A 79 22.95 -7.71 8.86
C ALA A 79 22.72 -9.17 8.44
N LYS A 80 23.71 -10.06 8.60
CA LYS A 80 23.55 -11.50 8.35
C LYS A 80 22.60 -12.15 9.34
N THR A 81 22.70 -11.84 10.63
CA THR A 81 21.78 -12.34 11.66
C THR A 81 20.33 -11.99 11.31
N TYR A 82 20.05 -10.70 11.02
CA TYR A 82 18.71 -10.27 10.60
C TYR A 82 18.23 -10.90 9.28
N LYS A 83 19.16 -11.16 8.35
CA LYS A 83 18.85 -11.89 7.10
C LYS A 83 18.41 -13.32 7.42
N ASP A 84 19.07 -13.99 8.37
CA ASP A 84 18.74 -15.37 8.75
C ASP A 84 17.45 -15.45 9.57
N GLU A 85 17.24 -14.55 10.53
CA GLU A 85 15.94 -14.39 11.23
C GLU A 85 14.78 -14.13 10.26
N GLY A 86 14.98 -13.21 9.30
CA GLY A 86 14.00 -12.92 8.28
C GLY A 86 13.70 -14.14 7.40
N ASN A 87 14.70 -14.99 7.14
CA ASN A 87 14.51 -16.23 6.40
C ASN A 87 13.69 -17.24 7.20
N ASP A 88 13.87 -17.31 8.51
CA ASP A 88 13.12 -18.20 9.38
C ASP A 88 11.65 -17.78 9.48
N TYR A 89 11.37 -16.49 9.71
CA TYR A 89 10.00 -15.98 9.64
C TYR A 89 9.36 -16.19 8.26
N PHE A 90 10.16 -16.11 7.19
CA PHE A 90 9.67 -16.37 5.84
C PHE A 90 9.29 -17.85 5.64
N LYS A 91 10.07 -18.80 6.20
CA LYS A 91 9.72 -20.24 6.19
C LYS A 91 8.43 -20.50 6.99
N GLU A 92 8.26 -19.80 8.11
CA GLU A 92 7.04 -19.83 8.94
C GLU A 92 5.83 -19.14 8.28
N LYS A 93 6.03 -18.49 7.12
CA LYS A 93 5.03 -17.68 6.40
C LYS A 93 4.57 -16.44 7.17
N ASP A 94 5.28 -16.03 8.23
CA ASP A 94 5.09 -14.74 8.88
C ASP A 94 5.83 -13.65 8.09
N TYR A 95 5.26 -13.30 6.93
CA TYR A 95 5.88 -12.34 6.03
C TYR A 95 5.98 -10.93 6.63
N LYS A 96 5.12 -10.58 7.60
CA LYS A 96 5.18 -9.27 8.26
C LYS A 96 6.45 -9.16 9.10
N LYS A 97 6.73 -10.16 9.95
CA LYS A 97 7.97 -10.19 10.74
C LYS A 97 9.20 -10.29 9.84
N ALA A 98 9.14 -11.12 8.78
CA ALA A 98 10.23 -11.22 7.82
C ALA A 98 10.60 -9.85 7.22
N VAL A 99 9.61 -9.04 6.81
CA VAL A 99 9.85 -7.68 6.30
C VAL A 99 10.54 -6.79 7.34
N ILE A 100 10.14 -6.89 8.60
CA ILE A 100 10.74 -6.10 9.69
C ILE A 100 12.20 -6.52 9.86
N SER A 101 12.50 -7.81 10.03
CA SER A 101 13.87 -8.31 10.18
C SER A 101 14.77 -7.89 9.01
N TYR A 102 14.32 -8.08 7.76
CA TYR A 102 15.13 -7.63 6.61
C TYR A 102 15.34 -6.11 6.58
N THR A 103 14.37 -5.33 7.07
CA THR A 103 14.50 -3.88 7.16
C THR A 103 15.50 -3.46 8.23
N GLU A 104 15.52 -4.13 9.39
CA GLU A 104 16.55 -3.93 10.41
C GLU A 104 17.94 -4.30 9.88
N GLY A 105 18.06 -5.42 9.15
CA GLY A 105 19.32 -5.78 8.48
C GLY A 105 19.81 -4.71 7.50
N LEU A 106 18.93 -4.13 6.69
CA LEU A 106 19.27 -3.02 5.78
C LEU A 106 19.65 -1.73 6.52
N LYS A 107 19.10 -1.47 7.72
CA LYS A 107 19.43 -0.29 8.53
C LYS A 107 20.85 -0.35 9.11
N LYS A 108 21.44 -1.53 9.25
CA LYS A 108 22.83 -1.68 9.71
C LYS A 108 23.86 -1.11 8.73
N LYS A 109 23.45 -0.75 7.51
CA LYS A 109 24.30 -0.10 6.49
C LYS A 109 25.59 -0.89 6.23
N CYS A 110 25.47 -2.20 6.03
CA CYS A 110 26.62 -3.02 5.69
C CYS A 110 27.25 -2.52 4.37
N VAL A 111 28.58 -2.60 4.27
CA VAL A 111 29.32 -2.15 3.08
C VAL A 111 29.17 -3.13 1.92
N ASP A 112 28.88 -4.41 2.23
CA ASP A 112 28.76 -5.49 1.24
C ASP A 112 27.51 -5.31 0.32
N PRO A 113 27.72 -5.00 -0.98
CA PRO A 113 26.62 -4.82 -1.92
C PRO A 113 25.88 -6.13 -2.21
N ASP A 114 26.53 -7.29 -2.10
CA ASP A 114 25.91 -8.59 -2.36
C ASP A 114 24.92 -8.94 -1.24
N LEU A 115 25.31 -8.75 0.02
CA LEU A 115 24.42 -8.96 1.17
C LEU A 115 23.21 -8.01 1.11
N ASN A 116 23.44 -6.74 0.80
CA ASN A 116 22.37 -5.76 0.63
C ASN A 116 21.41 -6.15 -0.51
N ALA A 117 21.94 -6.60 -1.66
CA ALA A 117 21.10 -7.06 -2.78
C ALA A 117 20.23 -8.27 -2.41
N VAL A 118 20.77 -9.20 -1.61
CA VAL A 118 20.02 -10.35 -1.08
C VAL A 118 18.94 -9.91 -0.11
N LEU A 119 19.25 -9.02 0.84
CA LEU A 119 18.29 -8.46 1.79
C LEU A 119 17.12 -7.76 1.08
N TYR A 120 17.41 -6.89 0.10
CA TYR A 120 16.37 -6.27 -0.71
C TYR A 120 15.53 -7.31 -1.45
N THR A 121 16.14 -8.33 -2.06
CA THR A 121 15.42 -9.37 -2.81
C THR A 121 14.52 -10.22 -1.90
N ASN A 122 14.99 -10.56 -0.70
CA ASN A 122 14.23 -11.32 0.28
C ASN A 122 13.07 -10.50 0.87
N ARG A 123 13.31 -9.21 1.16
CA ARG A 123 12.26 -8.28 1.56
C ARG A 123 11.21 -8.11 0.46
N ALA A 124 11.63 -8.00 -0.80
CA ALA A 124 10.74 -7.97 -1.95
C ALA A 124 9.86 -9.23 -2.03
N ALA A 125 10.45 -10.40 -1.78
CA ALA A 125 9.70 -11.65 -1.75
C ALA A 125 8.63 -11.65 -0.64
N ALA A 126 8.96 -11.19 0.56
CA ALA A 126 8.02 -11.10 1.67
C ALA A 126 6.90 -10.08 1.37
N GLN A 127 7.25 -8.90 0.83
CA GLN A 127 6.29 -7.88 0.38
C GLN A 127 5.35 -8.40 -0.71
N TYR A 128 5.88 -9.21 -1.65
CA TYR A 128 5.09 -9.84 -2.70
C TYR A 128 4.00 -10.75 -2.12
N TYR A 129 4.34 -11.60 -1.14
CA TYR A 129 3.36 -12.48 -0.49
C TYR A 129 2.35 -11.72 0.39
N LEU A 130 2.69 -10.52 0.85
CA LEU A 130 1.75 -9.61 1.52
C LEU A 130 0.83 -8.87 0.53
N GLY A 131 1.05 -8.97 -0.78
CA GLY A 131 0.30 -8.23 -1.81
C GLY A 131 0.81 -6.80 -2.05
N ASN A 132 1.92 -6.41 -1.44
CA ASN A 132 2.51 -5.07 -1.55
C ASN A 132 3.41 -4.96 -2.79
N PHE A 133 2.83 -5.15 -3.98
CA PHE A 133 3.59 -5.29 -5.23
C PHE A 133 4.43 -4.06 -5.59
N ARG A 134 3.97 -2.84 -5.27
CA ARG A 134 4.74 -1.61 -5.54
C ARG A 134 5.98 -1.50 -4.65
N SER A 135 5.83 -1.82 -3.36
CA SER A 135 6.96 -1.85 -2.41
C SER A 135 7.97 -2.92 -2.79
N ALA A 136 7.48 -4.12 -3.16
CA ALA A 136 8.32 -5.20 -3.67
C ALA A 136 9.10 -4.76 -4.93
N LEU A 137 8.45 -4.04 -5.85
CA LEU A 137 9.10 -3.54 -7.06
C LEU A 137 10.19 -2.51 -6.75
N SER A 138 9.95 -1.62 -5.78
CA SER A 138 10.98 -0.69 -5.26
C SER A 138 12.21 -1.44 -4.72
N ASP A 139 11.98 -2.48 -3.93
CA ASP A 139 13.04 -3.32 -3.37
C ASP A 139 13.81 -4.07 -4.46
N VAL A 140 13.11 -4.64 -5.44
CA VAL A 140 13.75 -5.29 -6.59
C VAL A 140 14.59 -4.30 -7.41
N MET A 141 14.11 -3.07 -7.61
CA MET A 141 14.90 -2.03 -8.30
C MET A 141 16.15 -1.66 -7.51
N ALA A 142 16.07 -1.57 -6.18
CA ALA A 142 17.24 -1.35 -5.32
C ALA A 142 18.24 -2.51 -5.41
N ALA A 143 17.75 -3.76 -5.34
CA ALA A 143 18.58 -4.96 -5.53
C ALA A 143 19.26 -4.97 -6.91
N ARG A 144 18.55 -4.60 -7.97
CA ARG A 144 19.07 -4.54 -9.34
C ARG A 144 20.15 -3.47 -9.51
N LYS A 145 20.03 -2.33 -8.81
CA LYS A 145 21.09 -1.29 -8.82
C LYS A 145 22.39 -1.79 -8.21
N LEU A 146 22.30 -2.61 -7.16
CA LEU A 146 23.46 -3.21 -6.52
C LEU A 146 24.02 -4.39 -7.33
N LYS A 147 23.14 -5.26 -7.81
CA LYS A 147 23.49 -6.47 -8.57
C LYS A 147 22.61 -6.62 -9.81
N PRO A 148 23.03 -6.07 -10.97
CA PRO A 148 22.22 -6.09 -12.20
C PRO A 148 21.89 -7.49 -12.70
N HIS A 149 22.78 -8.45 -12.48
CA HIS A 149 22.63 -9.84 -12.93
C HIS A 149 21.98 -10.76 -11.89
N HIS A 150 21.30 -10.20 -10.88
CA HIS A 150 20.66 -11.01 -9.84
C HIS A 150 19.35 -11.63 -10.34
N LEU A 151 19.43 -12.86 -10.83
CA LEU A 151 18.29 -13.56 -11.45
C LEU A 151 17.05 -13.65 -10.53
N LYS A 152 17.23 -13.91 -9.23
CA LYS A 152 16.10 -13.94 -8.28
C LYS A 152 15.38 -12.60 -8.18
N ALA A 153 16.10 -11.48 -8.16
CA ALA A 153 15.49 -10.15 -8.18
C ALA A 153 14.73 -9.91 -9.49
N ILE A 154 15.32 -10.26 -10.64
CA ILE A 154 14.68 -10.11 -11.95
C ILE A 154 13.37 -10.90 -12.02
N THR A 155 13.39 -12.18 -11.59
CA THR A 155 12.20 -13.02 -11.53
C THR A 155 11.11 -12.43 -10.63
N ARG A 156 11.49 -11.86 -9.48
CA ARG A 156 10.54 -11.16 -8.59
C ARG A 156 9.99 -9.89 -9.23
N GLY A 157 10.81 -9.11 -9.94
CA GLY A 157 10.38 -7.91 -10.66
C GLY A 157 9.35 -8.24 -11.75
N ALA A 158 9.62 -9.27 -12.56
CA ALA A 158 8.70 -9.76 -13.57
C ALA A 158 7.34 -10.18 -12.97
N LEU A 159 7.36 -10.89 -11.84
CA LEU A 159 6.14 -11.25 -11.11
C LEU A 159 5.39 -10.03 -10.58
N CYS A 160 6.09 -9.03 -10.02
CA CYS A 160 5.45 -7.80 -9.54
C CYS A 160 4.79 -7.02 -10.67
N HIS A 161 5.46 -6.89 -11.83
CA HIS A 161 4.88 -6.24 -13.00
C HIS A 161 3.64 -6.99 -13.52
N LEU A 162 3.67 -8.33 -13.48
CA LEU A 162 2.52 -9.15 -13.87
C LEU A 162 1.30 -8.88 -12.98
N GLU A 163 1.47 -8.85 -11.66
CA GLU A 163 0.38 -8.59 -10.70
C GLU A 163 -0.12 -7.14 -10.79
N LEU A 164 0.77 -6.18 -11.11
CA LEU A 164 0.41 -4.79 -11.39
C LEU A 164 -0.23 -4.57 -12.76
N LYS A 165 -0.42 -5.62 -13.56
CA LYS A 165 -0.94 -5.57 -14.95
C LYS A 165 -0.08 -4.74 -15.91
N HIS A 166 1.18 -4.52 -15.57
CA HIS A 166 2.18 -3.89 -16.43
C HIS A 166 2.79 -4.96 -17.34
N PHE A 167 1.99 -5.47 -18.29
CA PHE A 167 2.34 -6.68 -19.05
C PHE A 167 3.51 -6.47 -20.00
N ALA A 168 3.69 -5.27 -20.55
CA ALA A 168 4.80 -4.98 -21.46
C ALA A 168 6.14 -5.02 -20.70
N GLU A 169 6.17 -4.42 -19.52
CA GLU A 169 7.30 -4.40 -18.62
C GLU A 169 7.60 -5.81 -18.08
N ALA A 170 6.57 -6.58 -17.71
CA ALA A 170 6.74 -7.97 -17.28
C ALA A 170 7.46 -8.83 -18.34
N VAL A 171 7.12 -8.66 -19.62
CA VAL A 171 7.81 -9.35 -20.73
C VAL A 171 9.26 -8.88 -20.84
N SER A 172 9.51 -7.58 -20.79
CA SER A 172 10.88 -7.01 -20.86
C SER A 172 11.77 -7.56 -19.74
N TRP A 173 11.26 -7.63 -18.50
CA TRP A 173 12.00 -8.20 -17.38
C TRP A 173 12.26 -9.70 -17.55
N CYS A 174 11.31 -10.44 -18.13
CA CYS A 174 11.53 -11.84 -18.45
C CYS A 174 12.61 -12.02 -19.51
N ASP A 175 12.58 -11.23 -20.58
CA ASP A 175 13.57 -11.29 -21.66
C ASP A 175 14.97 -10.97 -21.12
N GLU A 176 15.12 -9.94 -20.29
CA GLU A 176 16.38 -9.63 -19.59
C GLU A 176 16.89 -10.80 -18.73
N GLY A 177 16.03 -11.42 -17.94
CA GLY A 177 16.42 -12.56 -17.10
C GLY A 177 16.76 -13.81 -17.91
N LEU A 178 16.06 -14.05 -19.02
CA LEU A 178 16.33 -15.16 -19.94
C LEU A 178 17.61 -14.95 -20.76
N HIS A 179 18.06 -13.70 -20.96
CA HIS A 179 19.39 -13.43 -21.49
C HIS A 179 20.51 -13.86 -20.53
N ILE A 180 20.26 -13.86 -19.22
CA ILE A 180 21.21 -14.33 -18.20
C ILE A 180 21.14 -15.85 -18.06
N ASP A 181 19.93 -16.40 -17.90
CA ASP A 181 19.68 -17.83 -17.86
C ASP A 181 18.47 -18.20 -18.71
N ALA A 182 18.74 -18.73 -19.90
CA ALA A 182 17.72 -19.12 -20.86
C ALA A 182 16.84 -20.30 -20.39
N LYS A 183 17.26 -21.04 -19.36
CA LYS A 183 16.56 -22.24 -18.86
C LYS A 183 15.75 -21.97 -17.59
N GLU A 184 15.72 -20.73 -17.11
CA GLU A 184 14.94 -20.38 -15.92
C GLU A 184 13.44 -20.56 -16.16
N LYS A 185 12.90 -21.69 -15.67
CA LYS A 185 11.51 -22.11 -15.88
C LYS A 185 10.52 -21.05 -15.45
N LYS A 186 10.78 -20.36 -14.32
CA LYS A 186 9.82 -19.40 -13.79
C LYS A 186 9.65 -18.19 -14.70
N LEU A 187 10.74 -17.71 -15.30
CA LEU A 187 10.69 -16.61 -16.25
C LEU A 187 9.96 -17.01 -17.54
N LEU A 188 10.20 -18.22 -18.05
CA LEU A 188 9.47 -18.72 -19.22
C LEU A 188 7.94 -18.76 -18.98
N GLU A 189 7.50 -19.28 -17.83
CA GLU A 189 6.09 -19.32 -17.44
C GLU A 189 5.49 -17.91 -17.35
N VAL A 190 6.17 -17.00 -16.65
CA VAL A 190 5.70 -15.61 -16.46
C VAL A 190 5.63 -14.88 -17.78
N ARG A 191 6.62 -15.07 -18.66
CA ARG A 191 6.68 -14.47 -19.99
C ARG A 191 5.48 -14.90 -20.85
N VAL A 192 5.20 -16.20 -20.93
CA VAL A 192 4.06 -16.73 -21.69
C VAL A 192 2.74 -16.18 -21.15
N LYS A 193 2.58 -16.13 -19.82
CA LYS A 193 1.39 -15.56 -19.18
C LYS A 193 1.26 -14.06 -19.47
N ALA A 194 2.34 -13.29 -19.35
CA ALA A 194 2.37 -11.86 -19.62
C ALA A 194 2.05 -11.54 -21.08
N ASP A 195 2.64 -12.27 -22.04
CA ASP A 195 2.36 -12.11 -23.47
C ASP A 195 0.89 -12.40 -23.82
N LYS A 196 0.30 -13.45 -23.23
CA LYS A 196 -1.12 -13.77 -23.42
C LYS A 196 -2.03 -12.65 -22.90
N LEU A 197 -1.74 -12.13 -21.71
CA LEU A 197 -2.51 -11.06 -21.09
C LEU A 197 -2.37 -9.75 -21.86
N LYS A 198 -1.15 -9.40 -22.28
CA LYS A 198 -0.86 -8.24 -23.15
C LYS A 198 -1.68 -8.27 -24.44
N ARG A 199 -1.72 -9.40 -25.14
CA ARG A 199 -2.52 -9.56 -26.37
C ARG A 199 -4.02 -9.42 -26.11
N THR A 200 -4.48 -9.94 -24.97
CA THR A 200 -5.88 -9.84 -24.55
C THR A 200 -6.28 -8.39 -24.28
N GLU A 201 -5.45 -7.66 -23.52
CA GLU A 201 -5.65 -6.24 -23.23
C GLU A 201 -5.67 -5.40 -24.52
N GLN A 202 -4.69 -5.59 -25.41
CA GLN A 202 -4.65 -4.88 -26.70
C GLN A 202 -5.89 -5.13 -27.55
N ARG A 203 -6.39 -6.38 -27.56
CA ARG A 203 -7.63 -6.73 -28.27
C ARG A 203 -8.84 -6.03 -27.66
N ASP A 204 -8.93 -5.99 -26.34
CA ASP A 204 -10.08 -5.43 -25.64
C ASP A 204 -10.09 -3.89 -25.77
N VAL A 205 -8.91 -3.23 -25.70
CA VAL A 205 -8.73 -1.81 -26.02
C VAL A 205 -9.14 -1.51 -27.47
N ARG A 206 -8.73 -2.34 -28.44
CA ARG A 206 -9.14 -2.17 -29.85
C ARG A 206 -10.65 -2.27 -30.02
N LYS A 207 -11.29 -3.24 -29.38
CA LYS A 207 -12.76 -3.40 -29.41
C LYS A 207 -13.47 -2.21 -28.76
N ALA A 208 -12.98 -1.73 -27.62
CA ALA A 208 -13.53 -0.56 -26.93
C ALA A 208 -13.44 0.69 -27.82
N ARG A 209 -12.29 0.95 -28.45
CA ARG A 209 -12.10 2.09 -29.36
C ARG A 209 -13.02 2.03 -30.59
N LEU A 210 -13.24 0.84 -31.15
CA LEU A 210 -14.19 0.67 -32.26
C LEU A 210 -15.63 0.94 -31.84
N LYS A 211 -16.03 0.43 -30.66
CA LYS A 211 -17.37 0.68 -30.10
C LYS A 211 -17.59 2.16 -29.81
N GLU A 212 -16.60 2.82 -29.20
CA GLU A 212 -16.63 4.25 -28.93
C GLU A 212 -16.74 5.07 -30.21
N LYS A 213 -15.94 4.76 -31.24
CA LYS A 213 -16.02 5.43 -32.55
C LYS A 213 -17.39 5.24 -33.20
N LYS A 214 -17.98 4.04 -33.12
CA LYS A 214 -19.33 3.79 -33.63
C LYS A 214 -20.37 4.65 -32.88
N GLN A 215 -20.27 4.71 -31.56
CA GLN A 215 -21.16 5.54 -30.74
C GLN A 215 -20.99 7.03 -31.05
N GLN A 216 -19.75 7.51 -31.22
CA GLN A 216 -19.46 8.90 -31.59
C GLN A 216 -20.08 9.23 -32.95
N ASN A 217 -19.88 8.39 -33.96
CA ASN A 217 -20.47 8.58 -35.29
C ASN A 217 -22.01 8.57 -35.23
N GLN A 218 -22.61 7.68 -34.42
CA GLN A 218 -24.06 7.63 -34.24
C GLN A 218 -24.59 8.89 -33.54
N ASN A 219 -23.89 9.36 -32.50
CA ASN A 219 -24.22 10.61 -31.80
C ASN A 219 -24.09 11.81 -32.73
N GLU A 220 -23.05 11.87 -33.55
CA GLU A 220 -22.85 12.93 -34.53
C GLU A 220 -23.94 12.92 -35.60
N ALA A 221 -24.31 11.75 -36.13
CA ALA A 221 -25.43 11.62 -37.05
C ALA A 221 -26.76 12.08 -36.43
N LEU A 222 -27.01 11.73 -35.16
CA LEU A 222 -28.18 12.18 -34.41
C LEU A 222 -28.19 13.71 -34.25
N LEU A 223 -27.06 14.31 -33.86
CA LEU A 223 -26.93 15.76 -33.71
C LEU A 223 -27.10 16.50 -35.05
N GLN A 224 -26.68 15.91 -36.17
CA GLN A 224 -26.92 16.49 -37.50
C GLN A 224 -28.39 16.38 -37.92
N ALA A 225 -29.06 15.28 -37.56
CA ALA A 225 -30.46 15.02 -37.88
C ALA A 225 -31.42 15.88 -37.06
N ILE A 226 -31.11 16.16 -35.79
CA ILE A 226 -31.92 17.00 -34.91
C ILE A 226 -31.72 18.48 -35.28
N LYS A 227 -32.84 19.18 -35.46
CA LYS A 227 -32.88 20.63 -35.64
C LYS A 227 -33.63 21.24 -34.47
N VAL A 228 -33.05 22.28 -33.88
CA VAL A 228 -33.59 23.00 -32.72
C VAL A 228 -33.93 24.41 -33.16
N TYR A 229 -35.10 24.90 -32.77
CA TYR A 229 -35.57 26.24 -33.06
C TYR A 229 -36.17 26.89 -31.82
N PHE A 230 -36.24 28.21 -31.81
CA PHE A 230 -37.18 28.97 -30.98
C PHE A 230 -37.98 29.94 -31.84
N GLU A 231 -39.14 30.34 -31.33
CA GLU A 231 -40.00 31.36 -31.92
C GLU A 231 -39.73 32.71 -31.25
N ASP A 232 -39.85 33.79 -32.00
CA ASP A 232 -39.89 35.15 -31.43
C ASP A 232 -41.21 35.40 -30.67
N GLU A 233 -41.30 36.52 -29.95
CA GLU A 233 -42.46 36.87 -29.13
C GLU A 233 -43.77 36.88 -29.91
N ASP A 234 -43.73 37.38 -31.15
CA ASP A 234 -44.87 37.47 -32.06
C ASP A 234 -45.16 36.15 -32.80
N ARG A 235 -44.31 35.13 -32.64
CA ARG A 235 -44.38 33.80 -33.30
C ARG A 235 -44.38 33.86 -34.83
N THR A 236 -43.79 34.91 -35.38
CA THR A 236 -43.73 35.17 -36.82
C THR A 236 -42.48 34.58 -37.46
N GLU A 237 -41.37 34.56 -36.73
CA GLU A 237 -40.06 34.13 -37.21
C GLU A 237 -39.52 32.97 -36.37
N LEU A 238 -38.78 32.07 -37.03
CA LEU A 238 -38.11 30.96 -36.39
C LEU A 238 -36.60 31.19 -36.38
N TYR A 239 -35.96 30.86 -35.26
CA TYR A 239 -34.52 31.00 -35.10
C TYR A 239 -33.92 29.63 -34.83
N GLN A 240 -33.15 29.13 -35.79
CA GLN A 240 -32.46 27.85 -35.71
C GLN A 240 -31.24 27.96 -34.80
N VAL A 241 -31.22 27.10 -33.79
CA VAL A 241 -30.16 27.00 -32.79
C VAL A 241 -29.25 25.82 -33.13
N PRO A 242 -27.91 26.02 -33.16
CA PRO A 242 -26.97 24.91 -33.24
C PRO A 242 -27.14 23.98 -32.02
N PRO A 243 -27.30 22.66 -32.19
CA PRO A 243 -27.47 21.73 -31.06
C PRO A 243 -26.29 21.67 -30.07
N ARG A 244 -25.15 22.28 -30.42
CA ARG A 244 -23.96 22.40 -29.56
C ARG A 244 -23.93 23.69 -28.73
N SER A 245 -24.85 24.63 -28.97
CA SER A 245 -24.92 25.89 -28.22
C SER A 245 -25.39 25.64 -26.79
N THR A 246 -24.86 26.40 -25.84
CA THR A 246 -25.30 26.32 -24.45
C THR A 246 -26.62 27.06 -24.27
N LEU A 247 -27.42 26.66 -23.28
CA LEU A 247 -28.68 27.34 -22.99
C LEU A 247 -28.48 28.85 -22.75
N LEU A 248 -27.44 29.22 -22.00
CA LEU A 248 -27.12 30.63 -21.71
C LEU A 248 -26.88 31.45 -22.99
N GLN A 249 -26.13 30.92 -23.96
CA GLN A 249 -25.89 31.61 -25.23
C GLN A 249 -27.19 31.91 -25.98
N VAL A 250 -28.14 30.97 -25.93
CA VAL A 250 -29.42 31.11 -26.62
C VAL A 250 -30.35 32.10 -25.90
N LEU A 251 -30.37 32.07 -24.56
CA LEU A 251 -31.16 33.00 -23.75
C LEU A 251 -30.70 34.45 -23.86
N GLN A 252 -29.41 34.68 -24.18
CA GLN A 252 -28.86 36.01 -24.41
C GLN A 252 -29.21 36.59 -25.79
N HIS A 253 -29.83 35.81 -26.67
CA HIS A 253 -30.21 36.30 -28.00
C HIS A 253 -31.34 37.35 -27.89
N PRO A 254 -31.23 38.50 -28.57
CA PRO A 254 -32.14 39.65 -28.38
C PRO A 254 -33.59 39.38 -28.78
N ARG A 255 -33.81 38.36 -29.62
CA ARG A 255 -35.14 37.92 -30.06
C ARG A 255 -35.70 36.74 -29.26
N TYR A 256 -34.91 36.17 -28.35
CA TYR A 256 -35.37 35.09 -27.50
C TYR A 256 -36.13 35.67 -26.30
N PHE A 257 -37.26 35.09 -25.94
CA PHE A 257 -38.03 35.50 -24.77
C PHE A 257 -38.42 34.28 -23.91
N VAL A 258 -38.46 34.48 -22.59
CA VAL A 258 -38.84 33.43 -21.63
C VAL A 258 -40.29 33.67 -21.21
N LYS A 259 -41.18 32.71 -21.49
CA LYS A 259 -42.59 32.81 -21.13
C LYS A 259 -42.83 32.08 -19.80
N ALA A 260 -43.40 32.78 -18.81
CA ALA A 260 -43.71 32.20 -17.50
C ALA A 260 -42.53 31.42 -16.88
N LEU A 261 -41.34 32.04 -16.88
CA LEU A 261 -40.09 31.46 -16.37
C LEU A 261 -39.64 30.15 -17.06
N THR A 262 -40.24 29.80 -18.21
CA THR A 262 -39.95 28.57 -18.94
C THR A 262 -39.40 28.89 -20.33
N PRO A 263 -38.12 28.56 -20.61
CA PRO A 263 -37.59 28.62 -21.97
C PRO A 263 -38.21 27.52 -22.83
N ALA A 264 -38.65 27.86 -24.04
CA ALA A 264 -39.32 26.94 -24.95
C ALA A 264 -38.51 26.78 -26.25
N PHE A 265 -38.34 25.52 -26.65
CA PHE A 265 -37.67 25.15 -27.90
C PHE A 265 -38.53 24.18 -28.69
N LEU A 266 -38.45 24.29 -30.00
CA LEU A 266 -39.02 23.34 -30.95
C LEU A 266 -37.91 22.42 -31.43
N ILE A 267 -38.04 21.13 -31.16
CA ILE A 267 -37.10 20.10 -31.58
C ILE A 267 -37.76 19.25 -32.65
N CYS A 268 -37.12 19.11 -33.80
CA CYS A 268 -37.64 18.27 -34.87
C CYS A 268 -36.52 17.52 -35.60
N VAL A 269 -36.86 16.37 -36.18
CA VAL A 269 -35.96 15.62 -37.05
C VAL A 269 -36.00 16.27 -38.43
N GLY A 270 -34.90 16.85 -38.89
CA GLY A 270 -34.86 17.70 -40.09
C GLY A 270 -35.32 17.00 -41.38
N ALA A 271 -35.10 15.68 -41.49
CA ALA A 271 -35.55 14.90 -42.64
C ALA A 271 -37.04 14.52 -42.60
N SER A 272 -37.71 14.70 -41.45
CA SER A 272 -39.10 14.27 -41.27
C SER A 272 -40.07 15.09 -42.14
N PRO A 273 -41.15 14.48 -42.66
CA PRO A 273 -42.17 15.20 -43.42
C PRO A 273 -42.80 16.35 -42.62
N PHE A 274 -43.01 16.14 -41.31
CA PHE A 274 -43.55 17.17 -40.43
C PHE A 274 -42.66 18.40 -40.37
N CYS A 275 -41.34 18.23 -40.18
CA CYS A 275 -40.39 19.35 -40.15
C CYS A 275 -40.42 20.14 -41.46
N LYS A 276 -40.41 19.45 -42.61
CA LYS A 276 -40.47 20.08 -43.93
C LYS A 276 -41.76 20.90 -44.11
N ASN A 277 -42.90 20.33 -43.75
CA ASN A 277 -44.21 20.99 -43.89
C ASN A 277 -44.35 22.15 -42.90
N TYR A 278 -43.89 22.00 -41.66
CA TYR A 278 -43.99 23.04 -40.64
C TYR A 278 -43.12 24.28 -40.96
N LEU A 279 -41.95 24.07 -41.56
CA LEU A 279 -41.06 25.14 -41.99
C LEU A 279 -41.49 25.77 -43.33
N GLN A 280 -42.38 25.13 -44.09
CA GLN A 280 -42.83 25.63 -45.38
C GLN A 280 -43.57 26.97 -45.21
N GLY A 281 -43.06 28.02 -45.85
CA GLY A 281 -43.62 29.37 -45.79
C GLY A 281 -43.24 30.19 -44.55
N ARG A 282 -42.43 29.66 -43.62
CA ARG A 282 -41.90 30.42 -42.47
C ARG A 282 -40.53 31.02 -42.76
N LYS A 283 -40.25 32.19 -42.19
CA LYS A 283 -38.91 32.79 -42.20
C LYS A 283 -38.07 32.15 -41.11
N VAL A 284 -36.94 31.56 -41.49
CA VAL A 284 -36.02 30.88 -40.59
C VAL A 284 -34.66 31.57 -40.61
N HIS A 285 -34.23 32.06 -39.46
CA HIS A 285 -32.92 32.68 -39.24
C HIS A 285 -31.99 31.70 -38.54
N ARG A 286 -30.68 31.82 -38.76
CA ARG A 286 -29.68 30.97 -38.10
C ARG A 286 -28.98 31.77 -37.01
N VAL A 287 -29.08 31.30 -35.77
CA VAL A 287 -28.39 31.90 -34.62
C VAL A 287 -26.90 31.61 -34.76
N LYS A 288 -26.07 32.64 -34.63
CA LYS A 288 -24.61 32.55 -34.66
C LYS A 288 -24.06 32.16 -33.30
#